data_AF-A0A7Z9BR89-F1
#
_entry.id   AF-A0A7Z9BR89-F1
#
_cell.length_a   1.000
_cell.length_b   1.000
_cell.length_c   1.000
_cell.angle_alpha   90.00
_cell.angle_beta   90.00
_cell.angle_gamma   90.00
#
_symmetry.space_group_name_H-M   'P 1'
#
loop_
_entity.id
_entity.type
_entity.pdbx_description
1 polymer ?
#
loop_
_entity_poly.entity_id
_entity_poly.type
_entity_poly.pdbx_seq_one_letter_code
_entity_poly.pdbx_strand_id
1 'polypeptide(L)'
;MLNHQLKLAISADFLDAFSKLPKQIQSKTTAFLEKFKKEPTSSGINYESIENAKDSKLKSVRIDLAYRAIILKPEQGNTYTLLWVDKHDDAYDWAKRRVCKINPESGALQIIDVEQVKVIESELISRKAPETPGRFNHILDSYLLRLGMPEELSRWS
;
A
#
# COMPACT_ATOMS: atom_id res chain seq x y z
N MET A 1 -6.95 31.41 -3.54
CA MET A 1 -6.42 30.10 -3.96
C MET A 1 -6.46 29.19 -2.75
N LEU A 2 -7.17 28.05 -2.82
CA LEU A 2 -7.22 27.10 -1.70
C LEU A 2 -5.82 26.53 -1.47
N ASN A 3 -5.21 26.88 -0.35
CA ASN A 3 -3.95 26.31 0.13
C ASN A 3 -4.20 24.82 0.39
N HIS A 4 -3.89 23.95 -0.58
CA HIS A 4 -4.05 22.51 -0.38
C HIS A 4 -2.86 22.01 0.42
N GLN A 5 -2.95 22.13 1.75
CA GLN A 5 -1.94 21.64 2.69
C GLN A 5 -1.68 20.15 2.44
N LEU A 6 -0.42 19.75 2.38
CA LEU A 6 -0.04 18.35 2.19
C LEU A 6 -0.62 17.50 3.34
N LYS A 7 -1.31 16.44 2.97
CA LYS A 7 -1.73 15.39 3.89
C LYS A 7 -0.79 14.20 3.71
N LEU A 8 -0.26 13.71 4.82
CA LEU A 8 0.62 12.54 4.84
C LEU A 8 -0.05 11.46 5.68
N ALA A 9 -0.49 10.40 5.03
CA ALA A 9 -0.92 9.18 5.68
C ALA A 9 0.27 8.22 5.86
N ILE A 10 0.24 7.43 6.94
CA ILE A 10 1.26 6.44 7.24
C ILE A 10 0.54 5.12 7.47
N SER A 11 0.89 4.09 6.72
CA SER A 11 0.37 2.74 6.92
C SER A 11 0.97 2.10 8.17
N ALA A 12 0.24 1.14 8.75
CA ALA A 12 0.76 0.32 9.85
C ALA A 12 2.03 -0.44 9.42
N ASP A 13 2.01 -1.04 8.22
CA ASP A 13 3.15 -1.76 7.62
C ASP A 13 4.42 -0.89 7.57
N PHE A 14 4.29 0.40 7.22
CA PHE A 14 5.42 1.32 7.25
C PHE A 14 6.00 1.49 8.65
N LEU A 15 5.15 1.63 9.68
CA LEU A 15 5.60 1.79 11.07
C LEU A 15 6.33 0.52 11.56
N ASP A 16 5.80 -0.64 11.22
CA ASP A 16 6.41 -1.93 11.54
C ASP A 16 7.76 -2.10 10.84
N ALA A 17 7.85 -1.79 9.54
CA ALA A 17 9.10 -1.82 8.80
C ALA A 17 10.13 -0.82 9.36
N PHE A 18 9.70 0.41 9.61
CA PHE A 18 10.52 1.47 10.17
C PHE A 18 11.13 1.08 11.51
N SER A 19 10.36 0.46 12.40
CA SER A 19 10.82 0.04 13.73
C SER A 19 11.96 -0.99 13.68
N LYS A 20 12.05 -1.78 12.60
CA LYS A 20 13.06 -2.83 12.39
C LYS A 20 14.35 -2.30 11.76
N LEU A 21 14.34 -1.07 11.25
CA LEU A 21 15.52 -0.48 10.60
C LEU A 21 16.64 -0.21 11.62
N PRO A 22 17.92 -0.20 11.21
CA PRO A 22 19.01 0.31 12.04
C PRO A 22 18.75 1.76 12.47
N LYS A 23 19.13 2.13 13.69
CA LYS A 23 18.89 3.49 14.25
C LYS A 23 19.33 4.62 13.32
N GLN A 24 20.49 4.47 12.66
CA GLN A 24 20.98 5.47 11.72
C GLN A 24 20.03 5.67 10.52
N ILE A 25 19.44 4.60 10.01
CA ILE A 25 18.48 4.67 8.90
C ILE A 25 17.16 5.23 9.40
N GLN A 26 16.70 4.87 10.60
CA GLN A 26 15.53 5.50 11.21
C GLN A 26 15.68 7.02 11.27
N SER A 27 16.81 7.54 11.76
CA SER A 27 17.08 8.99 11.78
C SER A 27 17.04 9.62 10.38
N LYS A 28 17.61 8.96 9.37
CA LYS A 28 17.55 9.44 7.98
C LYS A 28 16.14 9.45 7.43
N THR A 29 15.36 8.41 7.69
CA THR A 29 13.95 8.33 7.30
C THR A 29 13.14 9.43 7.96
N THR A 30 13.32 9.69 9.27
CA THR A 30 12.66 10.82 9.95
C THR A 30 13.03 12.16 9.32
N ALA A 31 14.32 12.40 9.04
CA ALA A 31 14.77 13.63 8.38
C ALA A 31 14.21 13.76 6.95
N PHE A 32 14.09 12.65 6.23
CA PHE A 32 13.39 12.61 4.94
C PHE A 32 11.92 13.02 5.09
N LEU A 33 11.20 12.46 6.06
CA LEU A 33 9.78 12.79 6.31
C LEU A 33 9.56 14.27 6.62
N GLU A 34 10.44 14.89 7.40
CA GLU A 34 10.37 16.32 7.69
C GLU A 34 10.55 17.19 6.44
N LYS A 35 11.49 16.81 5.55
CA LYS A 35 11.69 17.49 4.26
C LYS A 35 10.51 17.27 3.33
N PHE A 36 10.03 16.03 3.25
CA PHE A 36 8.91 15.63 2.41
C PHE A 36 7.63 16.39 2.75
N LYS A 37 7.34 16.59 4.04
CA LYS A 37 6.18 17.37 4.49
C LYS A 37 6.23 18.84 4.04
N LYS A 38 7.43 19.40 3.88
CA LYS A 38 7.63 20.80 3.46
C LYS A 38 7.55 20.93 1.93
N GLU A 39 8.21 20.03 1.21
CA GLU A 39 8.32 20.10 -0.25
C GLU A 39 8.29 18.69 -0.86
N PRO A 40 7.11 18.08 -1.04
CA PRO A 40 6.97 16.69 -1.51
C PRO A 40 7.35 16.49 -2.97
N THR A 41 7.48 17.56 -3.75
CA THR A 41 7.84 17.52 -5.18
C THR A 41 9.28 17.96 -5.44
N SER A 42 10.08 18.15 -4.39
CA SER A 42 11.48 18.54 -4.49
C SER A 42 12.27 17.53 -5.31
N SER A 43 13.16 17.99 -6.20
CA SER A 43 14.02 17.13 -7.01
C SER A 43 14.90 16.21 -6.14
N GLY A 44 15.27 16.65 -4.94
CA GLY A 44 16.06 15.87 -3.98
C GLY A 44 15.36 14.63 -3.42
N ILE A 45 14.04 14.46 -3.63
CA ILE A 45 13.31 13.26 -3.19
C ILE A 45 13.62 12.04 -4.07
N ASN A 46 14.02 12.26 -5.32
CA ASN A 46 14.36 11.21 -6.29
C ASN A 46 13.24 10.17 -6.45
N TYR A 47 12.11 10.62 -7.00
CA TYR A 47 11.02 9.72 -7.36
C TYR A 47 11.42 8.80 -8.50
N GLU A 48 11.31 7.50 -8.25
CA GLU A 48 11.54 6.45 -9.25
C GLU A 48 10.22 5.69 -9.48
N SER A 49 9.88 5.47 -10.75
CA SER A 49 8.84 4.51 -11.09
C SER A 49 9.36 3.10 -10.86
N ILE A 50 8.50 2.24 -10.32
CA ILE A 50 8.86 0.87 -10.01
C ILE A 50 8.54 0.02 -11.24
N GLU A 51 9.56 -0.51 -11.89
CA GLU A 51 9.38 -1.38 -13.05
C GLU A 51 8.61 -2.65 -12.67
N ASN A 52 7.69 -3.06 -13.55
CA ASN A 52 6.81 -4.21 -13.35
C ASN A 52 5.89 -4.10 -12.12
N ALA A 53 5.72 -2.90 -11.55
CA ALA A 53 4.72 -2.69 -10.51
C ALA A 53 3.31 -2.86 -11.06
N LYS A 54 2.49 -3.60 -10.31
CA LYS A 54 1.07 -3.81 -10.64
C LYS A 54 0.22 -2.56 -10.39
N ASP A 55 0.74 -1.60 -9.62
CA ASP A 55 0.14 -0.29 -9.40
C ASP A 55 1.14 0.83 -9.75
N SER A 56 0.82 1.60 -10.79
CA SER A 56 1.66 2.68 -11.33
C SER A 56 1.78 3.90 -10.41
N LYS A 57 0.86 4.03 -9.44
CA LYS A 57 0.86 5.11 -8.44
C LYS A 57 1.90 4.90 -7.35
N LEU A 58 2.42 3.67 -7.22
CA LEU A 58 3.54 3.38 -6.33
C LEU A 58 4.82 3.98 -6.89
N LYS A 59 5.49 4.77 -6.06
CA LYS A 59 6.81 5.35 -6.36
C LYS A 59 7.80 4.98 -5.28
N SER A 60 9.03 4.72 -5.70
CA SER A 60 10.18 4.61 -4.81
C SER A 60 10.77 6.00 -4.60
N VAL A 61 11.17 6.30 -3.36
CA VAL A 61 11.91 7.51 -3.00
C VAL A 61 13.15 7.16 -2.20
N ARG A 62 14.17 7.98 -2.35
CA ARG A 62 15.48 7.70 -1.75
C ARG A 62 15.53 8.12 -0.29
N ILE A 63 15.86 7.18 0.60
CA ILE A 63 16.25 7.49 1.99
C ILE A 63 17.76 7.69 2.05
N ASP A 64 18.52 6.76 1.47
CA ASP A 64 19.96 6.91 1.24
C ASP A 64 20.43 6.05 0.05
N LEU A 65 21.72 5.73 -0.03
CA LEU A 65 22.26 4.90 -1.11
C LEU A 65 21.65 3.49 -1.16
N ALA A 66 21.36 2.90 -0.01
CA ALA A 66 20.96 1.50 0.11
C ALA A 66 19.47 1.32 0.46
N TYR A 67 18.81 2.34 0.99
CA TYR A 67 17.43 2.26 1.48
C TYR A 67 16.47 3.14 0.67
N ARG A 68 15.27 2.60 0.47
CA ARG A 68 14.15 3.22 -0.24
C ARG A 68 12.91 3.20 0.62
N ALA A 69 12.06 4.21 0.45
CA ALA A 69 10.69 4.17 0.92
C ALA A 69 9.74 4.05 -0.27
N ILE A 70 8.63 3.33 -0.08
CA ILE A 70 7.57 3.19 -1.07
C ILE A 70 6.42 4.09 -0.67
N ILE A 71 5.98 4.91 -1.61
CA ILE A 71 4.90 5.87 -1.41
C ILE A 71 3.81 5.70 -2.46
N LEU A 72 2.56 5.88 -2.03
CA LEU A 72 1.45 6.11 -2.93
C LEU A 72 1.42 7.60 -3.25
N LYS A 73 1.77 7.95 -4.49
CA LYS A 73 1.68 9.31 -4.99
C LYS A 73 0.26 9.57 -5.52
N PRO A 74 -0.43 10.64 -5.11
CA PRO A 74 -1.74 10.96 -5.66
C PRO A 74 -1.61 11.36 -7.14
N GLU A 75 -2.54 10.90 -7.98
CA GLU A 75 -2.70 11.41 -9.35
C GLU A 75 -3.28 12.83 -9.34
N GLN A 76 -4.18 13.10 -8.37
CA GLN A 76 -4.82 14.40 -8.14
C GLN A 76 -4.89 14.68 -6.64
N GLY A 77 -4.73 15.95 -6.25
CA GLY A 77 -4.72 16.37 -4.84
C GLY A 77 -3.32 16.31 -4.20
N ASN A 78 -3.28 16.43 -2.87
CA ASN A 78 -2.03 16.56 -2.10
C ASN A 78 -1.95 15.58 -0.92
N THR A 79 -2.58 14.40 -1.05
CA THR A 79 -2.54 13.33 -0.04
C THR A 79 -1.57 12.24 -0.48
N TYR A 80 -0.45 12.11 0.22
CA TYR A 80 0.55 11.07 0.00
C TYR A 80 0.42 10.01 1.09
N THR A 81 0.70 8.75 0.74
CA THR A 81 0.74 7.66 1.74
C THR A 81 2.10 7.00 1.78
N LEU A 82 2.66 6.85 2.97
CA LEU A 82 3.86 6.05 3.21
C LEU A 82 3.46 4.60 3.49
N LEU A 83 4.00 3.71 2.66
CA LEU A 83 3.58 2.32 2.61
C LEU A 83 4.64 1.37 3.16
N TRP A 84 5.91 1.60 2.81
CA TRP A 84 7.00 0.71 3.19
C TRP A 84 8.33 1.45 3.25
N VAL A 85 9.30 0.92 3.98
CA VAL A 85 10.70 1.38 3.97
C VAL A 85 11.63 0.20 4.21
N ASP A 86 12.60 0.02 3.32
CA ASP A 86 13.55 -1.10 3.40
C ASP A 86 14.79 -0.85 2.53
N LYS A 87 15.67 -1.85 2.45
CA LYS A 87 16.73 -1.90 1.44
C LYS A 87 16.13 -1.84 0.03
N HIS A 88 16.92 -1.38 -0.91
CA HIS A 88 16.52 -1.14 -2.29
C HIS A 88 15.72 -2.29 -2.90
N ASP A 89 16.32 -3.48 -3.00
CA ASP A 89 15.70 -4.60 -3.72
C ASP A 89 14.46 -5.11 -2.99
N ASP A 90 14.52 -5.22 -1.67
CA ASP A 90 13.41 -5.65 -0.81
C ASP A 90 12.21 -4.70 -0.91
N ALA A 91 12.45 -3.38 -0.95
CA ALA A 91 11.41 -2.38 -1.12
C ALA A 91 10.74 -2.46 -2.50
N TYR A 92 11.52 -2.70 -3.56
CA TYR A 92 10.99 -2.88 -4.91
C TYR A 92 10.17 -4.17 -5.02
N ASP A 93 10.65 -5.27 -4.45
CA ASP A 93 9.95 -6.56 -4.47
C ASP A 93 8.67 -6.56 -3.62
N TRP A 94 8.66 -5.83 -2.51
CA TRP A 94 7.45 -5.53 -1.76
C TRP A 94 6.42 -4.80 -2.63
N ALA A 95 6.84 -3.77 -3.36
CA ALA A 95 5.98 -2.92 -4.16
C ALA A 95 5.43 -3.61 -5.42
N LYS A 96 6.25 -4.41 -6.12
CA LYS A 96 5.85 -5.11 -7.36
C LYS A 96 4.62 -6.00 -7.18
N ARG A 97 4.46 -6.56 -5.98
CA ARG A 97 3.41 -7.53 -5.66
C ARG A 97 2.16 -6.90 -5.04
N ARG A 98 2.13 -5.58 -4.84
CA ARG A 98 1.05 -4.90 -4.14
C ARG A 98 0.31 -3.90 -5.01
N VAL A 99 -0.98 -3.73 -4.72
CA VAL A 99 -1.85 -2.72 -5.33
C VAL A 99 -2.53 -1.93 -4.21
N CYS A 100 -2.63 -0.61 -4.39
CA CYS A 100 -3.35 0.27 -3.48
C CYS A 100 -4.71 0.65 -4.06
N LYS A 101 -5.78 0.23 -3.39
CA LYS A 101 -7.17 0.57 -3.73
C LYS A 101 -7.78 1.43 -2.64
N ILE A 102 -8.69 2.31 -3.02
CA ILE A 102 -9.56 3.00 -2.08
C ILE A 102 -10.90 2.27 -2.16
N ASN A 103 -11.38 1.76 -1.04
CA ASN A 103 -12.70 1.17 -0.97
C ASN A 103 -13.75 2.27 -1.25
N PRO A 104 -14.60 2.12 -2.29
CA PRO A 104 -15.49 3.20 -2.72
C PRO A 104 -16.61 3.50 -1.71
N GLU A 105 -16.98 2.53 -0.88
CA GLU A 105 -18.07 2.67 0.10
C GLU A 105 -17.58 3.31 1.42
N SER A 106 -16.41 2.88 1.91
CA SER A 106 -15.85 3.33 3.20
C SER A 106 -14.79 4.42 3.08
N GLY A 107 -14.23 4.62 1.89
CA GLY A 107 -13.09 5.50 1.67
C GLY A 107 -11.77 4.97 2.25
N ALA A 108 -11.75 3.74 2.78
CA ALA A 108 -10.55 3.15 3.38
C ALA A 108 -9.50 2.82 2.32
N LEU A 109 -8.23 3.14 2.61
CA LEU A 109 -7.10 2.70 1.80
C LEU A 109 -6.80 1.22 2.10
N GLN A 110 -6.81 0.39 1.06
CA GLN A 110 -6.48 -1.03 1.10
C GLN A 110 -5.17 -1.27 0.36
N ILE A 111 -4.23 -1.96 1.01
CA ILE A 111 -2.97 -2.43 0.43
C ILE A 111 -3.11 -3.94 0.24
N ILE A 112 -3.16 -4.39 -1.02
CA ILE A 112 -3.50 -5.77 -1.35
C ILE A 112 -2.27 -6.43 -1.97
N ASP A 113 -1.78 -7.53 -1.37
CA ASP A 113 -0.79 -8.40 -2.00
C ASP A 113 -1.49 -9.34 -2.99
N VAL A 114 -1.42 -8.98 -4.26
CA VAL A 114 -2.18 -9.66 -5.30
C VAL A 114 -1.62 -11.02 -5.68
N GLU A 115 -0.39 -11.35 -5.25
CA GLU A 115 0.12 -12.73 -5.40
C GLU A 115 -0.43 -13.63 -4.31
N GLN A 116 -0.44 -13.13 -3.08
CA GLN A 116 -1.06 -13.85 -1.97
C GLN A 116 -2.55 -14.12 -2.22
N VAL A 117 -3.29 -13.15 -2.75
CA VAL A 117 -4.70 -13.34 -3.14
C VAL A 117 -4.85 -14.47 -4.16
N LYS A 118 -4.02 -14.51 -5.21
CA LYS A 118 -4.07 -15.59 -6.22
C LYS A 118 -3.78 -16.97 -5.64
N VAL A 119 -2.83 -17.07 -4.71
CA VAL A 119 -2.53 -18.32 -4.01
C VAL A 119 -3.76 -18.78 -3.22
N ILE A 120 -4.37 -17.88 -2.44
CA ILE A 120 -5.59 -18.17 -1.68
C ILE A 120 -6.74 -18.61 -2.61
N GLU A 121 -6.97 -17.90 -3.72
CA GLU A 121 -7.98 -18.27 -4.71
C GLU A 121 -7.73 -19.68 -5.28
N SER A 122 -6.48 -19.99 -5.65
CA SER A 122 -6.14 -21.31 -6.19
C SER A 122 -6.35 -22.44 -5.17
N GLU A 123 -6.04 -22.20 -3.90
CA GLU A 123 -6.29 -23.17 -2.82
C GLU A 123 -7.78 -23.36 -2.57
N LEU A 124 -8.58 -22.30 -2.64
CA LEU A 124 -10.03 -22.35 -2.49
C LEU A 124 -10.70 -23.12 -3.64
N ILE A 125 -10.26 -22.91 -4.89
CA ILE A 125 -10.78 -23.63 -6.06
C ILE A 125 -10.41 -25.12 -6.00
N SER A 126 -9.22 -25.45 -5.49
CA SER A 126 -8.76 -26.84 -5.33
C SER A 126 -9.56 -27.60 -4.25
N ARG A 127 -10.11 -26.89 -3.27
CA ARG A 127 -11.05 -27.47 -2.30
C ARG A 127 -12.40 -27.69 -2.98
N LYS A 128 -12.83 -28.94 -3.06
CA LYS A 128 -14.15 -29.35 -3.58
C LYS A 128 -15.24 -28.43 -3.00
N ALA A 129 -16.10 -27.87 -3.87
CA ALA A 129 -17.13 -26.93 -3.46
C ALA A 129 -17.92 -27.47 -2.26
N PRO A 130 -18.10 -26.68 -1.18
CA PRO A 130 -18.85 -27.14 -0.02
C PRO A 130 -20.29 -27.46 -0.43
N GLU A 131 -20.79 -28.64 -0.04
CA GLU A 131 -22.19 -29.04 -0.30
C GLU A 131 -23.20 -28.18 0.48
N THR A 132 -22.72 -27.42 1.46
CA THR A 132 -23.50 -26.48 2.27
C THR A 132 -23.18 -25.02 1.94
N PRO A 133 -24.18 -24.12 1.98
CA PRO A 133 -23.97 -22.69 1.81
C PRO A 133 -22.88 -22.15 2.75
N GLY A 134 -22.05 -21.25 2.23
CA GLY A 134 -21.05 -20.52 3.01
C GLY A 134 -21.70 -19.75 4.15
N ARG A 135 -20.96 -19.54 5.25
CA ARG A 135 -21.48 -18.85 6.44
C ARG A 135 -21.91 -17.41 6.13
N PHE A 136 -21.45 -16.81 5.03
CA PHE A 136 -21.78 -15.45 4.64
C PHE A 136 -22.66 -15.35 3.39
N ASN A 137 -23.10 -16.47 2.79
CA ASN A 137 -23.99 -16.49 1.61
C ASN A 137 -25.31 -15.69 1.78
N HIS A 138 -25.73 -15.41 3.02
CA HIS A 138 -26.93 -14.63 3.32
C HIS A 138 -26.67 -13.11 3.43
N ILE A 139 -25.40 -12.69 3.39
CA ILE A 139 -24.98 -11.29 3.45
C ILE A 139 -24.66 -10.85 2.03
N LEU A 140 -25.23 -9.70 1.61
CA LEU A 140 -24.90 -9.14 0.30
C LEU A 140 -23.46 -8.64 0.28
N ASP A 141 -22.76 -8.83 -0.85
CA ASP A 141 -21.38 -8.36 -1.06
C ASP A 141 -21.21 -6.87 -0.71
N SER A 142 -22.22 -6.04 -0.97
CA SER A 142 -22.20 -4.61 -0.63
C SER A 142 -22.04 -4.35 0.87
N TYR A 143 -22.57 -5.21 1.73
CA TYR A 143 -22.34 -5.12 3.18
C TYR A 143 -20.92 -5.54 3.55
N LEU A 144 -20.35 -6.57 2.90
CA LEU A 144 -18.97 -6.99 3.13
C LEU A 144 -17.98 -5.91 2.70
N LEU A 145 -18.23 -5.26 1.57
CA LEU A 145 -17.44 -4.11 1.11
C LEU A 145 -17.52 -2.94 2.09
N ARG A 146 -18.70 -2.66 2.65
CA ARG A 146 -18.87 -1.63 3.70
C ARG A 146 -18.13 -1.95 4.99
N LEU A 147 -17.95 -3.24 5.31
CA LEU A 147 -17.13 -3.71 6.43
C LEU A 147 -15.63 -3.67 6.13
N GLY A 148 -15.23 -3.20 4.93
CA GLY A 148 -13.84 -3.04 4.53
C GLY A 148 -13.23 -4.27 3.90
N MET A 149 -14.02 -5.28 3.53
CA MET A 149 -13.53 -6.44 2.82
C MET A 149 -13.08 -6.06 1.40
N PRO A 150 -11.92 -6.53 0.91
CA PRO A 150 -11.52 -6.36 -0.48
C PRO A 150 -12.48 -7.07 -1.44
N GLU A 151 -12.76 -6.45 -2.59
CA GLU A 151 -13.65 -7.02 -3.63
C GLU A 151 -13.12 -8.37 -4.15
N GLU A 152 -11.80 -8.53 -4.19
CA GLU A 152 -11.13 -9.76 -4.60
C GLU A 152 -11.47 -10.95 -3.68
N LEU A 153 -11.84 -10.67 -2.42
CA LEU A 153 -12.20 -11.68 -1.44
C LEU A 153 -13.73 -11.86 -1.31
N SER A 154 -14.55 -10.94 -1.85
CA SER A 154 -16.02 -10.98 -1.68
C SER A 154 -16.73 -12.02 -2.50
N ARG A 155 -16.08 -12.54 -3.54
CA ARG A 155 -16.66 -13.55 -4.42
C ARG A 155 -16.71 -14.96 -3.81
N TRP A 156 -16.20 -15.13 -2.59
CA TRP A 156 -15.96 -16.44 -1.96
C TRP A 156 -16.68 -16.62 -0.61
N SER A 157 -17.54 -15.67 -0.22
CA SER A 157 -18.20 -15.59 1.09
C SER A 157 -19.61 -16.18 1.09
#